data_AF-A0A1T3P8G5-F1
#
_entry.id   AF-A0A1T3P8G5-F1
#
_cell.length_a   1.000
_cell.length_b   1.000
_cell.length_c   1.000
_cell.angle_alpha   90.00
_cell.angle_beta   90.00
_cell.angle_gamma   90.00
#
_symmetry.space_group_name_H-M   'P 1'
#
loop_
_entity.id
_entity.type
_entity.pdbx_description
1 polymer ?
#
loop_
_entity_poly.entity_id
_entity_poly.type
_entity_poly.pdbx_seq_one_letter_code
_entity_poly.pdbx_strand_id
1 'polypeptide(L)'
;MSGLSHAGARAEARDTPGSESDSARAAPPVGADHVDPHPVASHSAEPVDDQPGRRRLIEAFWPPRVSRAQLVGAVLLFALGAGLAIQVRSNNESDPLRGARQEDLVRVLDELNARTRRLEDEKHRLENSRTQLQSSNDRVQEARQQNAAKADALGVLAGTVKASGPGITLTITDPQRQVTGDVLLDTLQELRAAGAEVIQINDVRVVAGTWFNGTPPGDIVIDDVKVLPPYVFKVIGNPQDLQPALNIPGGVVKTLEKKQAGAIVTPSQDVQIDALRPANKPGYARSAPGAGNG
;
A
#
# COMPACT_ATOMS: atom_id res chain seq x y z
N MET A 1 -41.62 41.43 -0.72
CA MET A 1 -41.73 42.15 0.57
C MET A 1 -41.01 41.33 1.62
N SER A 2 -40.20 41.98 2.48
CA SER A 2 -39.65 41.49 3.76
C SER A 2 -38.84 40.18 3.78
N GLY A 3 -37.65 40.11 4.40
CA GLY A 3 -36.93 41.18 5.12
C GLY A 3 -35.48 40.82 5.44
N LEU A 4 -34.69 41.85 5.79
CA LEU A 4 -33.30 41.75 6.22
C LEU A 4 -33.20 41.67 7.75
N SER A 5 -32.16 41.02 8.27
CA SER A 5 -31.41 41.46 9.47
C SER A 5 -30.13 40.59 9.63
N HIS A 6 -29.08 40.95 10.39
CA HIS A 6 -28.11 42.06 10.40
C HIS A 6 -27.09 41.77 11.56
N ALA A 7 -25.90 42.40 11.55
CA ALA A 7 -24.84 42.34 12.59
C ALA A 7 -24.16 40.95 12.86
N GLY A 8 -22.96 40.80 13.44
CA GLY A 8 -21.88 41.74 13.87
C GLY A 8 -21.04 41.13 15.04
N ALA A 9 -19.78 41.51 15.33
CA ALA A 9 -18.77 42.29 14.58
C ALA A 9 -17.35 42.20 15.23
N ARG A 10 -16.29 42.17 14.39
CA ARG A 10 -14.97 42.88 14.49
C ARG A 10 -14.18 42.99 15.83
N ALA A 11 -12.92 42.52 15.83
CA ALA A 11 -11.68 43.07 16.46
C ALA A 11 -10.53 42.04 16.23
N GLU A 12 -9.29 42.29 15.74
CA GLU A 12 -8.26 43.35 15.84
C GLU A 12 -7.42 43.40 17.14
N ALA A 13 -6.08 43.35 16.95
CA ALA A 13 -4.97 43.89 17.76
C ALA A 13 -4.06 42.95 18.63
N ARG A 14 -2.80 42.80 18.15
CA ARG A 14 -1.48 43.01 18.80
C ARG A 14 -1.33 42.86 20.33
N ASP A 15 -0.25 42.20 20.80
CA ASP A 15 1.03 42.90 21.15
C ASP A 15 2.23 41.95 21.43
N THR A 16 3.44 42.52 21.57
CA THR A 16 4.70 41.93 22.08
C THR A 16 5.31 42.88 23.15
N PRO A 17 6.59 42.80 23.60
CA PRO A 17 7.33 41.76 24.31
C PRO A 17 7.86 42.21 25.72
N GLY A 18 8.62 41.36 26.43
CA GLY A 18 9.45 41.71 27.62
C GLY A 18 10.12 40.44 28.22
N SER A 19 11.43 40.36 28.48
CA SER A 19 12.22 40.92 29.62
C SER A 19 11.75 40.44 31.02
N GLU A 20 12.60 40.07 31.99
CA GLU A 20 14.06 39.85 32.05
C GLU A 20 14.43 39.23 33.43
N SER A 21 15.63 38.61 33.55
CA SER A 21 16.43 38.41 34.79
C SER A 21 15.78 37.67 36.01
N ASP A 22 16.48 37.24 37.07
CA ASP A 22 17.88 37.45 37.51
C ASP A 22 18.43 36.30 38.40
N SER A 23 19.77 36.27 38.57
CA SER A 23 20.54 35.73 39.72
C SER A 23 20.56 34.21 39.99
N ALA A 24 21.63 33.58 40.52
CA ALA A 24 22.96 34.06 40.99
C ALA A 24 23.93 32.84 41.10
N ARG A 25 25.21 32.90 40.66
CA ARG A 25 26.45 33.35 41.37
C ARG A 25 27.07 32.25 42.29
N ALA A 26 28.39 32.01 42.40
CA ALA A 26 29.60 32.34 41.62
C ALA A 26 30.83 31.51 42.10
N ALA A 27 31.93 31.55 41.34
CA ALA A 27 33.30 31.28 41.82
C ALA A 27 33.98 32.58 42.31
N PRO A 28 35.03 32.50 43.15
CA PRO A 28 36.38 33.02 42.74
C PRO A 28 37.55 32.31 43.51
N PRO A 29 38.82 32.80 43.53
CA PRO A 29 39.53 33.76 42.68
C PRO A 29 40.89 33.26 42.08
N VAL A 30 41.54 34.17 41.34
CA VAL A 30 42.88 34.12 40.72
C VAL A 30 44.02 34.41 41.71
N GLY A 31 45.25 33.98 41.42
CA GLY A 31 46.49 34.54 41.99
C GLY A 31 47.77 34.01 41.32
N ALA A 32 48.65 34.89 40.85
CA ALA A 32 49.96 34.57 40.28
C ALA A 32 51.07 35.28 41.09
N ASP A 33 52.29 34.71 41.14
CA ASP A 33 53.54 35.36 40.68
C ASP A 33 54.84 34.69 41.17
N HIS A 34 55.91 34.99 40.41
CA HIS A 34 57.34 34.69 40.54
C HIS A 34 57.97 34.53 41.94
N VAL A 35 59.01 33.67 42.04
CA VAL A 35 60.38 34.04 42.47
C VAL A 35 61.43 33.10 41.83
N ASP A 36 62.46 33.69 41.22
CA ASP A 36 63.86 33.22 41.08
C ASP A 36 64.73 34.32 41.76
N PRO A 37 65.96 34.09 42.31
CA PRO A 37 67.07 33.40 41.61
C PRO A 37 68.11 32.65 42.49
N HIS A 38 69.14 32.08 41.82
CA HIS A 38 70.43 31.65 42.41
C HIS A 38 71.26 32.82 43.00
N PRO A 39 72.31 32.55 43.81
CA PRO A 39 73.67 32.49 43.23
C PRO A 39 74.71 31.57 43.93
N VAL A 40 75.77 31.20 43.19
CA VAL A 40 77.22 30.96 43.53
C VAL A 40 77.65 30.21 44.83
N ALA A 41 78.77 29.46 44.90
CA ALA A 41 79.83 29.15 43.93
C ALA A 41 80.58 27.85 44.30
N SER A 42 81.25 27.30 43.28
CA SER A 42 82.52 26.54 43.26
C SER A 42 83.16 26.06 44.56
N HIS A 43 83.65 24.81 44.57
CA HIS A 43 85.05 24.46 44.85
C HIS A 43 85.39 23.08 44.25
N SER A 44 86.59 22.96 43.67
CA SER A 44 87.15 21.71 43.13
C SER A 44 88.08 21.06 44.16
N ALA A 45 88.03 19.73 44.35
CA ALA A 45 89.17 18.95 44.84
C ALA A 45 89.03 17.44 44.58
N GLU A 46 90.18 16.84 44.31
CA GLU A 46 90.51 15.46 43.96
C GLU A 46 90.33 14.40 45.09
N PRO A 47 90.60 13.10 44.86
CA PRO A 47 90.05 12.01 45.67
C PRO A 47 90.81 11.74 46.97
N VAL A 48 90.08 11.17 47.94
CA VAL A 48 90.66 10.65 49.18
C VAL A 48 90.34 9.16 49.30
N ASP A 49 91.42 8.37 49.40
CA ASP A 49 91.40 6.93 49.70
C ASP A 49 90.94 6.70 51.14
N ASP A 50 89.95 5.82 51.36
CA ASP A 50 89.44 5.53 52.71
C ASP A 50 89.00 4.06 52.87
N GLN A 51 89.99 3.17 52.90
CA GLN A 51 89.91 1.92 53.65
C GLN A 51 90.80 2.06 54.89
N PRO A 52 90.24 1.97 56.12
CA PRO A 52 89.96 0.64 56.66
C PRO A 52 88.76 0.54 57.63
N GLY A 53 87.68 1.31 57.46
CA GLY A 53 86.52 1.27 58.38
C GLY A 53 85.78 -0.08 58.47
N ARG A 54 85.90 -0.94 57.45
CA ARG A 54 85.06 -2.14 57.27
C ARG A 54 85.51 -3.37 58.08
N ARG A 55 86.77 -3.38 58.57
CA ARG A 55 87.34 -4.54 59.29
C ARG A 55 87.01 -4.60 60.78
N ARG A 56 86.47 -3.53 61.39
CA ARG A 56 86.05 -3.52 62.81
C ARG A 56 84.57 -3.87 63.06
N LEU A 57 83.74 -3.97 62.02
CA LEU A 57 82.34 -4.40 62.16
C LEU A 57 82.14 -5.91 61.98
N ILE A 58 83.12 -6.62 61.40
CA ILE A 58 83.04 -8.06 61.09
C ILE A 58 83.47 -8.92 62.30
N GLU A 59 84.30 -8.40 63.20
CA GLU A 59 84.71 -9.09 64.44
C GLU A 59 83.70 -8.96 65.60
N ALA A 60 82.61 -8.20 65.42
CA ALA A 60 81.55 -8.03 66.43
C ALA A 60 80.37 -9.01 66.28
N PHE A 61 80.31 -9.81 65.20
CA PHE A 61 79.17 -10.65 64.84
C PHE A 61 79.47 -12.15 64.69
N TRP A 62 80.62 -12.61 65.18
CA TRP A 62 80.96 -14.03 65.28
C TRP A 62 81.21 -14.39 66.76
N PRO A 63 80.65 -15.49 67.32
CA PRO A 63 80.09 -16.65 66.63
C PRO A 63 78.58 -16.58 66.34
N PRO A 64 78.10 -17.25 65.28
CA PRO A 64 76.67 -17.39 65.02
C PRO A 64 76.15 -18.49 65.93
N ARG A 65 75.64 -18.11 67.10
CA ARG A 65 74.78 -19.01 67.90
C ARG A 65 73.40 -19.10 67.23
N VAL A 66 73.36 -19.75 66.06
CA VAL A 66 72.11 -20.05 65.35
C VAL A 66 71.31 -21.01 66.22
N SER A 67 70.41 -20.45 67.02
CA SER A 67 69.46 -21.24 67.78
C SER A 67 68.61 -22.06 66.80
N ARG A 68 68.21 -23.28 67.19
CA ARG A 68 67.26 -24.08 66.40
C ARG A 68 65.99 -23.27 66.07
N ALA A 69 65.58 -22.36 66.95
CA ALA A 69 64.46 -21.44 66.74
C ALA A 69 64.71 -20.40 65.62
N GLN A 70 65.94 -19.89 65.46
CA GLN A 70 66.28 -18.97 64.35
C GLN A 70 66.26 -19.68 63.00
N LEU A 71 66.73 -20.93 62.95
CA LEU A 71 66.70 -21.75 61.74
C LEU A 71 65.25 -22.04 61.32
N VAL A 72 64.38 -22.39 62.29
CA VAL A 72 62.93 -22.54 62.06
C VAL A 72 62.30 -21.22 61.60
N GLY A 73 62.64 -20.08 62.22
CA GLY A 73 62.15 -18.76 61.81
C GLY A 73 62.55 -18.37 60.38
N ALA A 74 63.79 -18.65 59.97
CA ALA A 74 64.28 -18.40 58.62
C ALA A 74 63.56 -19.28 57.58
N VAL A 75 63.37 -20.57 57.87
CA VAL A 75 62.62 -21.50 57.00
C VAL A 75 61.15 -21.09 56.88
N LEU A 76 60.50 -20.67 57.99
CA LEU A 76 59.13 -20.17 57.98
C LEU A 76 59.00 -18.88 57.15
N LEU A 77 59.91 -17.92 57.31
CA LEU A 77 59.91 -16.69 56.50
C LEU A 77 60.19 -16.96 55.02
N PHE A 78 61.08 -17.91 54.70
CA PHE A 78 61.32 -18.32 53.32
C PHE A 78 60.10 -19.02 52.70
N ALA A 79 59.45 -19.93 53.44
CA ALA A 79 58.23 -20.60 53.00
C ALA A 79 57.05 -19.62 52.84
N LEU A 80 56.91 -18.64 53.75
CA LEU A 80 55.91 -17.58 53.64
C LEU A 80 56.21 -16.65 52.45
N GLY A 81 57.47 -16.27 52.24
CA GLY A 81 57.90 -15.45 51.12
C GLY A 81 57.74 -16.15 49.77
N ALA A 82 58.07 -17.44 49.69
CA ALA A 82 57.84 -18.27 48.52
C ALA A 82 56.34 -18.48 48.26
N GLY A 83 55.54 -18.72 49.31
CA GLY A 83 54.09 -18.81 49.24
C GLY A 83 53.46 -17.52 48.72
N LEU A 84 53.85 -16.36 49.27
CA LEU A 84 53.42 -15.04 48.79
C LEU A 84 53.90 -14.76 47.37
N ALA A 85 55.13 -15.14 46.99
CA ALA A 85 55.63 -14.96 45.63
C ALA A 85 54.87 -15.84 44.62
N ILE A 86 54.53 -17.08 44.97
CA ILE A 86 53.70 -17.98 44.17
C ILE A 86 52.26 -17.46 44.11
N GLN A 87 51.71 -16.96 45.21
CA GLN A 87 50.34 -16.44 45.27
C GLN A 87 50.19 -15.13 44.50
N VAL A 88 51.14 -14.20 44.61
CA VAL A 88 51.23 -12.99 43.78
C VAL A 88 51.46 -13.35 42.31
N ARG A 89 52.31 -14.35 42.03
CA ARG A 89 52.56 -14.77 40.65
C ARG A 89 51.35 -15.47 40.03
N SER A 90 50.66 -16.36 40.72
CA SER A 90 49.42 -16.98 40.22
C SER A 90 48.30 -15.96 40.09
N ASN A 91 48.20 -14.99 41.02
CA ASN A 91 47.25 -13.89 40.95
C ASN A 91 47.55 -12.87 39.82
N ASN A 92 48.82 -12.78 39.38
CA ASN A 92 49.23 -12.01 38.20
C ASN A 92 49.14 -12.82 36.89
N GLU A 93 49.32 -14.14 36.93
CA GLU A 93 49.09 -15.04 35.79
C GLU A 93 47.58 -15.29 35.57
N SER A 94 46.72 -14.90 36.53
CA SER A 94 45.27 -14.86 36.40
C SER A 94 44.70 -13.45 36.13
N ASP A 95 45.35 -12.64 35.29
CA ASP A 95 44.74 -11.44 34.67
C ASP A 95 44.66 -11.56 33.13
N PRO A 96 43.65 -12.25 32.58
CA PRO A 96 43.39 -12.25 31.14
C PRO A 96 42.85 -10.91 30.59
N LEU A 97 42.67 -9.88 31.43
CA LEU A 97 41.84 -8.70 31.12
C LEU A 97 42.61 -7.39 30.88
N ARG A 98 43.93 -7.43 30.70
CA ARG A 98 44.74 -6.24 30.37
C ARG A 98 45.04 -5.99 28.88
N GLY A 99 44.66 -6.90 27.98
CA GLY A 99 44.62 -6.64 26.53
C GLY A 99 43.19 -6.55 25.95
N ALA A 100 42.27 -7.37 26.45
CA ALA A 100 40.98 -7.64 25.80
C ALA A 100 39.96 -6.48 25.78
N ARG A 101 40.09 -5.43 26.60
CA ARG A 101 38.97 -4.50 26.87
C ARG A 101 38.62 -3.51 25.76
N GLN A 102 39.58 -3.14 24.91
CA GLN A 102 39.33 -2.20 23.81
C GLN A 102 39.10 -2.95 22.49
N GLU A 103 39.87 -4.01 22.25
CA GLU A 103 39.84 -4.81 21.03
C GLU A 103 38.53 -5.63 20.90
N ASP A 104 38.07 -6.29 21.98
CA ASP A 104 36.79 -7.00 21.95
C ASP A 104 35.60 -6.05 21.87
N LEU A 105 35.70 -4.84 22.44
CA LEU A 105 34.62 -3.84 22.36
C LEU A 105 34.49 -3.26 20.93
N VAL A 106 35.62 -3.01 20.26
CA VAL A 106 35.64 -2.67 18.83
C VAL A 106 35.11 -3.82 17.99
N ARG A 107 35.51 -5.07 18.26
CA ARG A 107 35.01 -6.25 17.54
C ARG A 107 33.50 -6.45 17.70
N VAL A 108 32.96 -6.30 18.92
CA VAL A 108 31.52 -6.38 19.19
C VAL A 108 30.78 -5.22 18.54
N LEU A 109 31.36 -4.02 18.52
CA LEU A 109 30.81 -2.87 17.81
C LEU A 109 30.79 -3.09 16.29
N ASP A 110 31.84 -3.64 15.71
CA ASP A 110 31.91 -3.98 14.28
C ASP A 110 30.93 -5.09 13.91
N GLU A 111 30.78 -6.12 14.74
CA GLU A 111 29.77 -7.16 14.55
C GLU A 111 28.35 -6.58 14.67
N LEU A 112 28.10 -5.71 15.65
CA LEU A 112 26.82 -5.03 15.80
C LEU A 112 26.54 -4.11 14.61
N ASN A 113 27.51 -3.32 14.15
CA ASN A 113 27.41 -2.49 12.96
C ASN A 113 27.11 -3.33 11.70
N ALA A 114 27.76 -4.48 11.55
CA ALA A 114 27.50 -5.41 10.45
C ALA A 114 26.10 -6.03 10.54
N ARG A 115 25.62 -6.36 11.75
CA ARG A 115 24.24 -6.83 11.99
C ARG A 115 23.21 -5.73 11.70
N THR A 116 23.44 -4.50 12.17
CA THR A 116 22.58 -3.33 11.90
C THR A 116 22.46 -3.07 10.41
N ARG A 117 23.58 -2.98 9.67
CA ARG A 117 23.57 -2.81 8.21
C ARG A 117 22.78 -3.90 7.49
N ARG A 118 22.98 -5.18 7.87
CA ARG A 118 22.20 -6.30 7.30
C ARG A 118 20.70 -6.18 7.57
N LEU A 119 20.31 -5.73 8.77
CA LEU A 119 18.90 -5.53 9.13
C LEU A 119 18.30 -4.29 8.43
N GLU A 120 19.08 -3.25 8.18
CA GLU A 120 18.69 -2.09 7.38
C GLU A 120 18.50 -2.48 5.90
N ASP A 121 19.43 -3.25 5.33
CA ASP A 121 19.32 -3.83 3.97
C ASP A 121 18.09 -4.75 3.85
N GLU A 122 17.84 -5.62 4.84
CA GLU A 122 16.68 -6.52 4.88
C GLU A 122 15.37 -5.75 5.02
N LYS A 123 15.33 -4.73 5.88
CA LYS A 123 14.19 -3.82 6.01
C LYS A 123 13.87 -3.14 4.68
N HIS A 124 14.87 -2.55 4.02
CA HIS A 124 14.66 -1.91 2.72
C HIS A 124 14.21 -2.90 1.64
N ARG A 125 14.74 -4.13 1.64
CA ARG A 125 14.27 -5.20 0.75
C ARG A 125 12.81 -5.58 1.02
N LEU A 126 12.38 -5.65 2.28
CA LEU A 126 11.00 -5.93 2.66
C LEU A 126 10.05 -4.77 2.34
N GLU A 127 10.47 -3.52 2.54
CA GLU A 127 9.72 -2.31 2.14
C GLU A 127 9.52 -2.24 0.63
N ASN A 128 10.57 -2.52 -0.15
CA ASN A 128 10.49 -2.62 -1.61
C ASN A 128 9.56 -3.77 -2.05
N SER A 129 9.69 -4.95 -1.44
CA SER A 129 8.84 -6.11 -1.74
C SER A 129 7.36 -5.84 -1.41
N ARG A 130 7.09 -5.19 -0.27
CA ARG A 130 5.74 -4.75 0.13
C ARG A 130 5.15 -3.77 -0.88
N THR A 131 5.93 -2.77 -1.28
CA THR A 131 5.50 -1.74 -2.25
C THR A 131 5.21 -2.36 -3.62
N GLN A 132 6.06 -3.28 -4.07
CA GLN A 132 5.85 -4.05 -5.30
C GLN A 132 4.59 -4.92 -5.23
N LEU A 133 4.34 -5.61 -4.12
CA LEU A 133 3.14 -6.42 -3.91
C LEU A 133 1.88 -5.56 -3.85
N GLN A 134 1.90 -4.40 -3.18
CA GLN A 134 0.79 -3.45 -3.15
C GLN A 134 0.46 -2.98 -4.58
N SER A 135 1.44 -2.43 -5.30
CA SER A 135 1.24 -1.96 -6.68
C SER A 135 0.79 -3.06 -7.66
N SER A 136 1.17 -4.32 -7.41
CA SER A 136 0.73 -5.47 -8.21
C SER A 136 -0.72 -5.86 -7.91
N ASN A 137 -1.14 -5.79 -6.64
CA ASN A 137 -2.53 -6.01 -6.26
C ASN A 137 -3.43 -4.93 -6.86
N ASP A 138 -3.04 -3.65 -6.81
CA ASP A 138 -3.80 -2.54 -7.36
C ASP A 138 -4.06 -2.74 -8.87
N ARG A 139 -3.00 -3.02 -9.65
CA ARG A 139 -3.11 -3.36 -11.08
C ARG A 139 -4.01 -4.57 -11.35
N VAL A 140 -3.96 -5.60 -10.50
CA VAL A 140 -4.83 -6.80 -10.64
C VAL A 140 -6.29 -6.45 -10.37
N GLN A 141 -6.59 -5.57 -9.41
CA GLN A 141 -7.96 -5.13 -9.16
C GLN A 141 -8.49 -4.23 -10.28
N GLU A 142 -7.67 -3.30 -10.78
CA GLU A 142 -8.00 -2.48 -11.97
C GLU A 142 -8.30 -3.37 -13.18
N ALA A 143 -7.42 -4.34 -13.48
CA ALA A 143 -7.62 -5.28 -14.59
C ALA A 143 -8.90 -6.11 -14.43
N ARG A 144 -9.24 -6.53 -13.20
CA ARG A 144 -10.51 -7.23 -12.90
C ARG A 144 -11.72 -6.35 -13.12
N GLN A 145 -11.69 -5.09 -12.64
CA GLN A 145 -12.79 -4.14 -12.84
C GLN A 145 -13.01 -3.85 -14.33
N GLN A 146 -11.93 -3.61 -15.09
CA GLN A 146 -12.01 -3.43 -16.54
C GLN A 146 -12.55 -4.66 -17.26
N ASN A 147 -12.16 -5.87 -16.84
CA ASN A 147 -12.65 -7.11 -17.43
C ASN A 147 -14.11 -7.39 -17.08
N ALA A 148 -14.57 -7.04 -15.87
CA ALA A 148 -15.98 -7.09 -15.50
C ALA A 148 -16.82 -6.13 -16.36
N ALA A 149 -16.43 -4.86 -16.45
CA ALA A 149 -17.12 -3.86 -17.29
C ALA A 149 -17.17 -4.27 -18.77
N LYS A 150 -16.08 -4.86 -19.30
CA LYS A 150 -16.07 -5.44 -20.67
C LYS A 150 -17.01 -6.64 -20.79
N ALA A 151 -17.06 -7.52 -19.80
CA ALA A 151 -17.94 -8.68 -19.80
C ALA A 151 -19.43 -8.25 -19.76
N ASP A 152 -19.76 -7.23 -18.95
CA ASP A 152 -21.11 -6.67 -18.89
C ASP A 152 -21.51 -6.01 -20.21
N ALA A 153 -20.64 -5.18 -20.80
CA ALA A 153 -20.89 -4.55 -22.11
C ALA A 153 -21.09 -5.59 -23.24
N LEU A 154 -20.25 -6.63 -23.27
CA LEU A 154 -20.42 -7.75 -24.21
C LEU A 154 -21.68 -8.57 -23.91
N GLY A 155 -22.06 -8.70 -22.64
CA GLY A 155 -23.29 -9.35 -22.20
C GLY A 155 -24.56 -8.59 -22.64
N VAL A 156 -24.54 -7.26 -22.61
CA VAL A 156 -25.65 -6.41 -23.09
C VAL A 156 -25.84 -6.63 -24.59
N LEU A 157 -24.74 -6.59 -25.36
CA LEU A 157 -24.72 -6.84 -26.80
C LEU A 157 -25.16 -8.27 -27.17
N ALA A 158 -24.72 -9.27 -26.41
CA ALA A 158 -25.10 -10.67 -26.60
C ALA A 158 -26.52 -10.99 -26.13
N GLY A 159 -27.17 -10.07 -25.41
CA GLY A 159 -28.49 -10.27 -24.82
C GLY A 159 -28.52 -11.10 -23.53
N THR A 160 -27.36 -11.42 -22.95
CA THR A 160 -27.25 -12.34 -21.80
C THR A 160 -27.37 -11.67 -20.43
N VAL A 161 -27.32 -10.34 -20.36
CA VAL A 161 -27.58 -9.56 -19.14
C VAL A 161 -28.67 -8.51 -19.35
N LYS A 162 -29.28 -8.08 -18.25
CA LYS A 162 -30.29 -7.01 -18.22
C LYS A 162 -29.66 -5.67 -18.60
N ALA A 163 -30.48 -4.73 -19.05
CA ALA A 163 -30.04 -3.37 -19.37
C ALA A 163 -31.11 -2.35 -18.96
N SER A 164 -30.67 -1.14 -18.64
CA SER A 164 -31.52 0.00 -18.27
C SER A 164 -30.93 1.28 -18.84
N GLY A 165 -31.76 2.19 -19.33
CA GLY A 165 -31.31 3.47 -19.86
C GLY A 165 -32.44 4.30 -20.48
N PRO A 166 -32.13 5.49 -21.02
CA PRO A 166 -33.13 6.30 -21.72
C PRO A 166 -33.63 5.56 -22.97
N GLY A 167 -34.88 5.84 -23.35
CA GLY A 167 -35.47 5.21 -24.53
C GLY A 167 -36.97 5.41 -24.65
N ILE A 168 -37.64 4.48 -25.30
CA ILE A 168 -39.09 4.49 -25.52
C ILE A 168 -39.74 3.15 -25.19
N THR A 169 -41.01 3.19 -24.82
CA THR A 169 -41.93 2.06 -24.91
C THR A 169 -42.92 2.32 -26.03
N LEU A 170 -42.89 1.48 -27.08
CA LEU A 170 -43.87 1.46 -28.16
C LEU A 170 -44.86 0.32 -27.89
N THR A 171 -46.13 0.66 -27.71
CA THR A 171 -47.24 -0.29 -27.54
C THR A 171 -48.06 -0.34 -28.83
N ILE A 172 -48.12 -1.51 -29.46
CA ILE A 172 -48.92 -1.75 -30.66
C ILE A 172 -50.15 -2.58 -30.28
N THR A 173 -51.35 -2.01 -30.44
CA THR A 173 -52.63 -2.70 -30.25
C THR A 173 -53.17 -3.20 -31.58
N ASP A 174 -53.59 -4.45 -31.65
CA ASP A 174 -54.11 -5.09 -32.87
C ASP A 174 -55.40 -5.87 -32.58
N PRO A 175 -56.55 -5.18 -32.44
CA PRO A 175 -57.82 -5.82 -32.09
C PRO A 175 -58.37 -6.71 -33.21
N GLN A 176 -57.99 -6.45 -34.47
CA GLN A 176 -58.43 -7.19 -35.65
C GLN A 176 -57.48 -8.32 -36.07
N ARG A 177 -56.36 -8.51 -35.34
CA ARG A 177 -55.30 -9.50 -35.59
C ARG A 177 -54.71 -9.42 -37.01
N GLN A 178 -54.55 -8.21 -37.54
CA GLN A 178 -54.07 -7.95 -38.91
C GLN A 178 -52.56 -7.67 -39.01
N VAL A 179 -51.89 -7.44 -37.87
CA VAL A 179 -50.45 -7.26 -37.82
C VAL A 179 -49.77 -8.61 -38.11
N THR A 180 -48.76 -8.55 -38.95
CA THR A 180 -48.01 -9.70 -39.45
C THR A 180 -46.54 -9.60 -39.03
N GLY A 181 -45.79 -10.71 -39.13
CA GLY A 181 -44.40 -10.77 -38.66
C GLY A 181 -43.47 -9.80 -39.39
N ASP A 182 -43.72 -9.53 -40.67
CA ASP A 182 -43.04 -8.53 -41.49
C ASP A 182 -43.20 -7.11 -40.92
N VAL A 183 -44.41 -6.70 -40.52
CA VAL A 183 -44.65 -5.36 -39.96
C VAL A 183 -43.91 -5.15 -38.63
N LEU A 184 -43.80 -6.19 -37.80
CA LEU A 184 -43.01 -6.13 -36.56
C LEU A 184 -41.50 -6.17 -36.82
N LEU A 185 -41.05 -6.91 -37.85
CA LEU A 185 -39.67 -6.91 -38.29
C LEU A 185 -39.26 -5.54 -38.84
N ASP A 186 -40.06 -4.93 -39.71
CA ASP A 186 -39.84 -3.58 -40.23
C ASP A 186 -39.78 -2.56 -39.08
N THR A 187 -40.72 -2.64 -38.12
CA THR A 187 -40.70 -1.83 -36.89
C THR A 187 -39.36 -1.97 -36.15
N LEU A 188 -38.85 -3.19 -36.01
CA LEU A 188 -37.55 -3.46 -35.39
C LEU A 188 -36.38 -2.86 -36.20
N GLN A 189 -36.41 -2.93 -37.54
CA GLN A 189 -35.33 -2.37 -38.36
C GLN A 189 -35.33 -0.84 -38.35
N GLU A 190 -36.50 -0.18 -38.38
CA GLU A 190 -36.61 1.28 -38.25
C GLU A 190 -36.07 1.76 -36.90
N LEU A 191 -36.37 1.05 -35.80
CA LEU A 191 -35.80 1.34 -34.48
C LEU A 191 -34.27 1.20 -34.47
N ARG A 192 -33.72 0.15 -35.10
CA ARG A 192 -32.26 -0.04 -35.23
C ARG A 192 -31.62 1.06 -36.08
N ALA A 193 -32.24 1.46 -37.19
CA ALA A 193 -31.77 2.56 -38.03
C ALA A 193 -31.76 3.91 -37.26
N ALA A 194 -32.71 4.08 -36.33
CA ALA A 194 -32.83 5.23 -35.44
C ALA A 194 -31.95 5.15 -34.17
N GLY A 195 -31.01 4.21 -34.09
CA GLY A 195 -30.04 4.14 -32.98
C GLY A 195 -30.53 3.40 -31.74
N ALA A 196 -31.48 2.46 -31.87
CA ALA A 196 -31.82 1.55 -30.77
C ALA A 196 -30.67 0.58 -30.44
N GLU A 197 -30.23 0.59 -29.19
CA GLU A 197 -29.10 -0.21 -28.68
C GLU A 197 -29.56 -1.56 -28.11
N VAL A 198 -30.67 -1.56 -27.36
CA VAL A 198 -31.23 -2.75 -26.72
C VAL A 198 -32.75 -2.78 -26.90
N ILE A 199 -33.29 -3.92 -27.33
CA ILE A 199 -34.72 -4.07 -27.62
C ILE A 199 -35.26 -5.35 -26.97
N GLN A 200 -36.44 -5.23 -26.37
CA GLN A 200 -37.26 -6.35 -25.90
C GLN A 200 -38.66 -6.21 -26.50
N ILE A 201 -39.19 -7.30 -27.06
CA ILE A 201 -40.56 -7.37 -27.60
C ILE A 201 -41.34 -8.34 -26.72
N ASN A 202 -42.31 -7.82 -25.97
CA ASN A 202 -43.00 -8.56 -24.90
C ASN A 202 -41.96 -9.18 -23.94
N ASP A 203 -41.79 -10.50 -23.92
CA ASP A 203 -40.82 -11.21 -23.08
C ASP A 203 -39.56 -11.68 -23.83
N VAL A 204 -39.43 -11.35 -25.12
CA VAL A 204 -38.33 -11.79 -25.99
C VAL A 204 -37.23 -10.73 -26.07
N ARG A 205 -35.99 -11.12 -25.73
CA ARG A 205 -34.79 -10.29 -25.92
C ARG A 205 -34.36 -10.35 -27.37
N VAL A 206 -34.44 -9.21 -28.06
CA VAL A 206 -34.01 -9.11 -29.46
C VAL A 206 -32.50 -8.96 -29.55
N VAL A 207 -31.88 -9.74 -30.42
CA VAL A 207 -30.46 -9.63 -30.79
C VAL A 207 -30.28 -9.73 -32.31
N ALA A 208 -29.03 -9.74 -32.80
CA ALA A 208 -28.73 -9.81 -34.24
C ALA A 208 -29.36 -11.01 -34.95
N GLY A 209 -29.34 -12.19 -34.33
CA GLY A 209 -29.91 -13.43 -34.88
C GLY A 209 -31.36 -13.72 -34.46
N THR A 210 -32.15 -12.69 -34.14
CA THR A 210 -33.58 -12.84 -33.81
C THR A 210 -34.43 -12.89 -35.07
N TRP A 211 -35.36 -13.85 -35.16
CA TRP A 211 -36.22 -14.08 -36.31
C TRP A 211 -37.71 -14.00 -35.97
N PHE A 212 -38.53 -13.78 -37.00
CA PHE A 212 -39.98 -13.62 -36.91
C PHE A 212 -40.67 -14.61 -37.86
N ASN A 213 -41.76 -15.21 -37.40
CA ASN A 213 -42.77 -15.86 -38.24
C ASN A 213 -44.14 -15.25 -37.92
N GLY A 214 -45.05 -15.16 -38.88
CA GLY A 214 -46.30 -14.41 -38.70
C GLY A 214 -47.34 -14.67 -39.79
N THR A 215 -47.48 -15.93 -40.18
CA THR A 215 -48.46 -16.40 -41.17
C THR A 215 -49.23 -17.57 -40.55
N PRO A 216 -50.58 -17.49 -40.40
CA PRO A 216 -51.45 -16.37 -40.77
C PRO A 216 -51.25 -15.11 -39.89
N PRO A 217 -51.82 -13.95 -40.28
CA PRO A 217 -51.81 -12.72 -39.48
C PRO A 217 -52.27 -12.95 -38.03
N GLY A 218 -51.64 -12.22 -37.09
CA GLY A 218 -51.88 -12.37 -35.65
C GLY A 218 -51.32 -13.64 -35.00
N ASP A 219 -50.82 -14.63 -35.75
CA ASP A 219 -50.08 -15.78 -35.20
C ASP A 219 -48.57 -15.55 -35.30
N ILE A 220 -48.10 -14.55 -34.53
CA ILE A 220 -46.71 -14.12 -34.54
C ILE A 220 -45.87 -14.96 -33.56
N VAL A 221 -44.70 -15.40 -34.02
CA VAL A 221 -43.65 -16.07 -33.25
C VAL A 221 -42.36 -15.29 -33.42
N ILE A 222 -41.64 -15.03 -32.31
CA ILE A 222 -40.34 -14.35 -32.28
C ILE A 222 -39.38 -15.23 -31.48
N ASP A 223 -38.27 -15.67 -32.09
CA ASP A 223 -37.31 -16.62 -31.48
C ASP A 223 -38.01 -17.79 -30.73
N ASP A 224 -38.82 -18.57 -31.46
CA ASP A 224 -39.65 -19.68 -30.97
C ASP A 224 -40.76 -19.34 -29.94
N VAL A 225 -40.86 -18.08 -29.49
CA VAL A 225 -41.91 -17.64 -28.55
C VAL A 225 -43.10 -17.07 -29.30
N LYS A 226 -44.29 -17.66 -29.12
CA LYS A 226 -45.55 -17.08 -29.62
C LYS A 226 -45.90 -15.82 -28.84
N VAL A 227 -46.04 -14.70 -29.54
CA VAL A 227 -46.40 -13.39 -28.96
C VAL A 227 -47.82 -12.99 -29.39
N LEU A 228 -48.48 -12.18 -28.57
CA LEU A 228 -49.87 -11.75 -28.77
C LEU A 228 -49.98 -10.23 -28.56
N PRO A 229 -50.95 -9.56 -29.21
CA PRO A 229 -51.17 -8.14 -28.99
C PRO A 229 -51.72 -7.89 -27.56
N PRO A 230 -51.35 -6.75 -26.92
CA PRO A 230 -50.49 -5.71 -27.46
C PRO A 230 -49.02 -6.13 -27.57
N TYR A 231 -48.41 -5.80 -28.71
CA TYR A 231 -46.97 -6.01 -28.91
C TYR A 231 -46.22 -4.83 -28.30
N VAL A 232 -45.42 -5.09 -27.27
CA VAL A 232 -44.76 -4.05 -26.47
C VAL A 232 -43.26 -4.08 -26.74
N PHE A 233 -42.81 -3.07 -27.48
CA PHE A 233 -41.40 -2.82 -27.76
C PHE A 233 -40.85 -1.91 -26.67
N LYS A 234 -40.09 -2.48 -25.73
CA LYS A 234 -39.21 -1.71 -24.85
C LYS A 234 -37.88 -1.50 -25.56
N VAL A 235 -37.44 -0.25 -25.68
CA VAL A 235 -36.26 0.12 -26.46
C VAL A 235 -35.39 1.07 -25.65
N ILE A 236 -34.09 0.77 -25.54
CA ILE A 236 -33.05 1.69 -25.04
C ILE A 236 -32.36 2.34 -26.25
N GLY A 237 -32.13 3.64 -26.17
CA GLY A 237 -31.52 4.50 -27.20
C GLY A 237 -31.97 5.95 -27.02
N ASN A 238 -31.51 6.88 -27.86
CA ASN A 238 -31.89 8.29 -27.71
C ASN A 238 -33.38 8.51 -28.05
N PRO A 239 -34.25 8.93 -27.09
CA PRO A 239 -35.68 9.11 -27.37
C PRO A 239 -35.96 10.17 -28.45
N GLN A 240 -35.06 11.16 -28.60
CA GLN A 240 -35.19 12.22 -29.59
C GLN A 240 -34.95 11.75 -31.02
N ASP A 241 -34.27 10.63 -31.21
CA ASP A 241 -34.03 10.02 -32.54
C ASP A 241 -35.08 8.92 -32.82
N LEU A 242 -35.37 8.10 -31.81
CA LEU A 242 -36.32 6.98 -31.89
C LEU A 242 -37.77 7.42 -32.16
N GLN A 243 -38.26 8.45 -31.47
CA GLN A 243 -39.66 8.86 -31.58
C GLN A 243 -40.00 9.50 -32.95
N PRO A 244 -39.18 10.38 -33.55
CA PRO A 244 -39.44 10.89 -34.89
C PRO A 244 -39.36 9.81 -35.97
N ALA A 245 -38.41 8.87 -35.86
CA ALA A 245 -38.21 7.82 -36.87
C ALA A 245 -39.48 6.98 -37.13
N LEU A 246 -40.19 6.58 -36.05
CA LEU A 246 -41.45 5.83 -36.14
C LEU A 246 -42.58 6.61 -36.85
N ASN A 247 -42.50 7.94 -36.88
CA ASN A 247 -43.51 8.85 -37.41
C ASN A 247 -43.17 9.40 -38.81
N ILE A 248 -42.07 8.96 -39.44
CA ILE A 248 -41.70 9.36 -40.80
C ILE A 248 -42.85 9.02 -41.77
N PRO A 249 -43.20 9.91 -42.74
CA PRO A 249 -44.25 9.64 -43.71
C PRO A 249 -44.02 8.34 -44.49
N GLY A 250 -44.97 7.41 -44.39
CA GLY A 250 -44.88 6.07 -44.98
C GLY A 250 -44.26 5.00 -44.07
N GLY A 251 -43.70 5.39 -42.92
CA GLY A 251 -43.10 4.48 -41.93
C GLY A 251 -44.10 3.77 -41.00
N VAL A 252 -43.56 3.20 -39.92
CA VAL A 252 -44.20 2.25 -39.00
C VAL A 252 -45.63 2.62 -38.62
N VAL A 253 -45.85 3.82 -38.05
CA VAL A 253 -47.17 4.21 -37.53
C VAL A 253 -48.23 4.22 -38.64
N LYS A 254 -47.87 4.65 -39.85
CA LYS A 254 -48.79 4.66 -41.00
C LYS A 254 -49.05 3.27 -41.59
N THR A 255 -48.10 2.35 -41.47
CA THR A 255 -48.31 0.94 -41.83
C THR A 255 -49.25 0.25 -40.83
N LEU A 256 -49.11 0.54 -39.52
CA LEU A 256 -50.01 0.03 -38.49
C LEU A 256 -51.44 0.59 -38.62
N GLU A 257 -51.59 1.90 -38.87
CA GLU A 257 -52.90 2.51 -39.14
C GLU A 257 -53.65 1.81 -40.30
N LYS A 258 -52.94 1.50 -41.41
CA LYS A 258 -53.51 0.76 -42.56
C LYS A 258 -53.97 -0.66 -42.20
N LYS A 259 -53.34 -1.27 -41.20
CA LYS A 259 -53.72 -2.58 -40.64
C LYS A 259 -54.82 -2.48 -39.57
N GLN A 260 -55.39 -1.30 -39.33
CA GLN A 260 -56.35 -1.04 -38.23
C GLN A 260 -55.76 -1.31 -36.83
N ALA A 261 -54.44 -1.20 -36.71
CA ALA A 261 -53.69 -1.31 -35.45
C ALA A 261 -53.34 0.07 -34.89
N GLY A 262 -53.39 0.23 -33.57
CA GLY A 262 -53.00 1.45 -32.88
C GLY A 262 -51.55 1.40 -32.42
N ALA A 263 -50.84 2.54 -32.46
CA ALA A 263 -49.47 2.66 -31.98
C ALA A 263 -49.37 3.81 -30.97
N ILE A 264 -48.85 3.52 -29.77
CA ILE A 264 -48.60 4.51 -28.71
C ILE A 264 -47.12 4.48 -28.37
N VAL A 265 -46.43 5.61 -28.51
CA VAL A 265 -45.02 5.79 -28.11
C VAL A 265 -44.97 6.58 -26.82
N THR A 266 -44.25 6.07 -25.82
CA THR A 266 -44.03 6.74 -24.53
C THR A 266 -42.52 6.80 -24.25
N PRO A 267 -41.88 7.99 -24.32
CA PRO A 267 -40.48 8.15 -23.96
C PRO A 267 -40.28 8.04 -22.45
N SER A 268 -39.14 7.51 -22.03
CA SER A 268 -38.71 7.44 -20.63
C SER A 268 -37.20 7.69 -20.51
N GLN A 269 -36.77 8.23 -19.37
CA GLN A 269 -35.34 8.31 -19.01
C GLN A 269 -34.81 6.99 -18.42
N ASP A 270 -35.72 6.09 -18.04
CA ASP A 270 -35.39 4.73 -17.61
C ASP A 270 -36.37 3.72 -18.25
N VAL A 271 -35.85 2.91 -19.16
CA VAL A 271 -36.51 1.76 -19.79
C VAL A 271 -35.76 0.51 -19.35
N GLN A 272 -36.44 -0.35 -18.59
CA GLN A 272 -35.88 -1.59 -18.04
C GLN A 272 -36.10 -2.78 -19.00
N ILE A 273 -34.99 -3.38 -19.44
CA ILE A 273 -34.92 -4.57 -20.29
C ILE A 273 -34.52 -5.78 -19.44
N ASP A 274 -35.53 -6.55 -19.03
CA ASP A 274 -35.37 -7.73 -18.17
C ASP A 274 -35.17 -9.03 -18.96
N ALA A 275 -35.63 -9.08 -20.20
CA ALA A 275 -35.55 -10.27 -21.04
C ALA A 275 -34.09 -10.60 -21.38
N LEU A 276 -33.75 -11.88 -21.30
CA LEU A 276 -32.41 -12.41 -21.59
C LEU A 276 -32.48 -13.46 -22.70
N ARG A 277 -31.45 -13.53 -23.53
CA ARG A 277 -31.25 -14.63 -24.49
C ARG A 277 -30.42 -15.74 -23.85
N PRO A 278 -30.83 -17.03 -23.94
CA PRO A 278 -30.02 -18.14 -23.46
C PRO A 278 -28.65 -18.20 -24.17
N ALA A 279 -27.57 -18.24 -23.38
CA ALA A 279 -26.22 -18.44 -23.90
C ALA A 279 -26.00 -19.91 -24.29
N ASN A 280 -26.33 -20.27 -25.54
CA ASN A 280 -26.08 -21.62 -26.04
C ASN A 280 -24.58 -21.86 -26.25
N LYS A 281 -24.05 -23.01 -25.79
CA LYS A 281 -22.64 -23.39 -25.98
C LYS A 281 -22.44 -23.87 -27.42
N PRO A 282 -21.55 -23.28 -28.23
CA PRO A 282 -21.23 -23.80 -29.55
C PRO A 282 -20.65 -25.21 -29.46
N GLY A 283 -21.09 -26.13 -30.31
CA GLY A 283 -20.55 -27.50 -30.35
C GLY A 283 -19.10 -27.58 -30.84
N TYR A 284 -18.69 -26.65 -31.69
CA TYR A 284 -17.37 -26.65 -32.36
C TYR A 284 -16.54 -25.39 -32.06
N ALA A 285 -17.17 -24.22 -32.02
CA ALA A 285 -16.48 -22.96 -31.79
C ALA A 285 -16.01 -22.84 -30.33
N ARG A 286 -14.82 -22.29 -30.13
CA ARG A 286 -14.26 -21.98 -28.80
C ARG A 286 -13.71 -20.57 -28.83
N SER A 287 -13.86 -19.83 -27.73
CA SER A 287 -13.18 -18.56 -27.56
C SER A 287 -11.67 -18.76 -27.70
N ALA A 288 -10.99 -17.81 -28.35
CA ALA A 288 -9.53 -17.78 -28.33
C ALA A 288 -9.04 -17.69 -26.86
N PRO A 289 -7.86 -18.24 -26.54
CA PRO A 289 -7.23 -17.97 -25.26
C PRO A 289 -7.13 -16.46 -25.05
N GLY A 290 -7.65 -15.95 -23.93
CA GLY A 290 -7.48 -14.55 -23.60
C GLY A 290 -5.98 -14.23 -23.49
N ALA A 291 -5.57 -13.05 -23.94
CA ALA A 291 -4.19 -12.57 -23.83
C ALA A 291 -3.85 -12.31 -22.35
N GLY A 292 -3.61 -13.38 -21.60
CA GLY A 292 -3.04 -13.34 -20.27
C GLY A 292 -1.56 -13.04 -20.39
N ASN A 293 -1.16 -11.80 -20.06
CA ASN A 293 0.21 -11.53 -19.72
C ASN A 293 0.55 -12.36 -18.46
N GLY A 294 1.62 -13.16 -18.56
CA GLY A 294 2.23 -13.83 -17.40
C GLY A 294 3.03 -12.87 -16.53
#